data_AF-A0A2P5D4T4-F1
#
_entry.id   AF-A0A2P5D4T4-F1
#
_cell.length_a   1.000
_cell.length_b   1.000
_cell.length_c   1.000
_cell.angle_alpha   90.00
_cell.angle_beta   90.00
_cell.angle_gamma   90.00
#
_symmetry.space_group_name_H-M   'P 1'
#
loop_
_entity.id
_entity.type
_entity.pdbx_description
1 polymer ?
#
loop_
_entity_poly.entity_id
_entity_poly.type
_entity_poly.pdbx_seq_one_letter_code
_entity_poly.pdbx_strand_id
1 'polypeptide(L)'
;MKFDDNQFGGVLPTSIGNLSSLLVELYFGYNRIYGVVPETLERYTNLNSLSIDGNLFTGNIPSFFSRLRYLQMMSLSGNSFSGRIPSSFGNLTRLIFLNLAANKLSGSIPPSIGNCKNLQYLDFSRNGLTGTIPNEVFDLSSLSLLLNLSQNSLTGSLPVNIGELKNINALDVSENRIFGEIPTTIGSCESIEYLSLKGNSFQGVLPSTLASLKGLTHLDLSQNNFSGTIPKDLQNLRFLSYFNASFNDLEGEMPTNGVFGNASVISVMGNKKLCGGVPELQLQPCPPAKAKKHGISHAMKIIVIIISIFLGLVLPSLLAVYWKRKSKKMPPAEELDPFSLSKVSYNLLYEGTRGFSPTNLIGSGSFGSVYRGILNHDERAVAIKVFNLQHRGASRSFIAECMALKNARHRNLVKIITSCSSIDYHGNDFKAMVFEFMENSSLEEWLHLKKDDESQLKKFNILHRLNIAIDVASALHYLHFECEPSIAHCDLKPSNVLLDNDMVAHVGDFGLARILSTSNGISQNQSSTIGLKGSVGYAPPGYNC
;
A
#
# COMPACT_ATOMS: atom_id res chain seq x y z
N MET A 1 2.93 52.73 -15.91
CA MET A 1 2.62 53.40 -14.63
C MET A 1 2.87 52.38 -13.54
N LYS A 2 3.71 52.71 -12.55
CA LYS A 2 4.21 51.78 -11.52
C LYS A 2 3.96 52.38 -10.13
N PHE A 3 3.23 51.67 -9.28
CA PHE A 3 2.92 52.02 -7.90
C PHE A 3 3.11 50.84 -6.94
N ASP A 4 3.93 49.88 -7.34
CA ASP A 4 4.22 48.70 -6.55
C ASP A 4 4.86 49.05 -5.20
N ASP A 5 4.78 48.13 -4.24
CA ASP A 5 5.51 48.20 -2.97
C ASP A 5 5.21 49.45 -2.14
N ASN A 6 3.92 49.73 -1.97
CA ASN A 6 3.42 50.86 -1.21
C ASN A 6 2.42 50.42 -0.13
N GLN A 7 1.80 51.38 0.55
CA GLN A 7 0.73 51.14 1.54
C GLN A 7 -0.63 51.66 1.06
N PHE A 8 -0.84 51.79 -0.26
CA PHE A 8 -2.11 52.28 -0.79
C PHE A 8 -3.24 51.33 -0.43
N GLY A 9 -4.29 51.86 0.18
CA GLY A 9 -5.48 51.11 0.57
C GLY A 9 -6.75 51.76 0.04
N GLY A 10 -7.88 51.09 0.25
CA GLY A 10 -9.16 51.51 -0.32
C GLY A 10 -9.54 50.69 -1.54
N VAL A 11 -10.69 51.02 -2.11
CA VAL A 11 -11.17 50.44 -3.37
C VAL A 11 -10.49 51.15 -4.54
N LEU A 12 -9.99 50.40 -5.52
CA LEU A 12 -9.45 50.98 -6.76
C LEU A 12 -10.57 51.77 -7.46
N PRO A 13 -10.48 53.10 -7.57
CA PRO A 13 -11.60 53.91 -8.06
C PRO A 13 -11.80 53.72 -9.56
N THR A 14 -13.03 53.84 -10.05
CA THR A 14 -13.36 53.76 -11.49
C THR A 14 -12.69 54.87 -12.32
N SER A 15 -12.29 55.98 -11.67
CA SER A 15 -11.47 57.04 -12.28
C SER A 15 -10.10 56.53 -12.75
N ILE A 16 -9.66 55.34 -12.30
CA ILE A 16 -8.48 54.69 -12.85
C ILE A 16 -8.61 54.46 -14.35
N GLY A 17 -9.82 54.40 -14.91
CA GLY A 17 -10.10 54.30 -16.35
C GLY A 17 -9.97 55.61 -17.15
N ASN A 18 -9.60 56.71 -16.49
CA ASN A 18 -9.41 58.02 -17.11
C ASN A 18 -7.92 58.31 -17.43
N LEU A 19 -7.02 57.35 -17.21
CA LEU A 19 -5.63 57.48 -17.64
C LEU A 19 -5.53 57.36 -19.16
N SER A 20 -4.35 57.64 -19.69
CA SER A 20 -4.09 57.55 -21.13
C SER A 20 -4.39 56.15 -21.67
N SER A 21 -5.15 56.05 -22.76
CA SER A 21 -5.37 54.79 -23.48
C SER A 21 -4.11 54.24 -24.16
N LEU A 22 -3.04 55.05 -24.22
CA LEU A 22 -1.71 54.65 -24.68
C LEU A 22 -0.90 53.93 -23.60
N LEU A 23 -1.49 53.66 -22.43
CA LEU A 23 -0.81 52.98 -21.35
C LEU A 23 -0.41 51.55 -21.77
N VAL A 24 0.89 51.29 -21.67
CA VAL A 24 1.50 50.00 -22.04
C VAL A 24 1.69 49.12 -20.80
N GLU A 25 2.05 49.73 -19.68
CA GLU A 25 2.35 49.02 -18.43
C GLU A 25 1.52 49.56 -17.28
N LEU A 26 0.96 48.66 -16.47
CA LEU A 26 0.19 49.02 -15.30
C LEU A 26 0.51 48.09 -14.13
N TYR A 27 1.17 48.64 -13.12
CA TYR A 27 1.64 47.90 -11.96
C TYR A 27 1.16 48.58 -10.67
N PHE A 28 0.43 47.82 -9.85
CA PHE A 28 -0.11 48.21 -8.54
C PHE A 28 0.10 47.11 -7.50
N GLY A 29 1.09 46.25 -7.68
CA GLY A 29 1.37 45.12 -6.82
C GLY A 29 1.75 45.52 -5.39
N TYR A 30 1.70 44.58 -4.46
CA TYR A 30 2.20 44.71 -3.09
C TYR A 30 1.70 45.97 -2.37
N ASN A 31 0.37 46.09 -2.26
CA ASN A 31 -0.34 47.20 -1.60
C ASN A 31 -1.45 46.63 -0.69
N ARG A 32 -2.39 47.48 -0.25
CA ARG A 32 -3.56 47.10 0.57
C ARG A 32 -4.89 47.41 -0.14
N ILE A 33 -4.89 47.42 -1.47
CA ILE A 33 -6.07 47.73 -2.28
C ILE A 33 -7.05 46.56 -2.19
N TYR A 34 -8.32 46.85 -1.92
CA TYR A 34 -9.37 45.84 -1.75
C TYR A 34 -10.57 46.08 -2.66
N GLY A 35 -11.51 45.14 -2.67
CA GLY A 35 -12.73 45.21 -3.47
C GLY A 35 -12.56 44.52 -4.83
N VAL A 36 -13.42 44.85 -5.79
CA VAL A 36 -13.38 44.23 -7.13
C VAL A 36 -12.53 45.05 -8.09
N VAL A 37 -11.94 44.39 -9.08
CA VAL A 37 -11.24 45.08 -10.17
C VAL A 37 -12.26 45.85 -11.02
N PRO A 38 -12.12 47.18 -11.19
CA PRO A 38 -13.05 47.99 -11.97
C PRO A 38 -13.07 47.60 -13.45
N GLU A 39 -14.26 47.47 -14.03
CA GLU A 39 -14.45 47.20 -15.46
C GLU A 39 -13.82 48.25 -16.38
N THR A 40 -13.64 49.48 -15.87
CA THR A 40 -13.03 50.59 -16.60
C THR A 40 -11.60 50.31 -17.07
N LEU A 41 -10.91 49.30 -16.52
CA LEU A 41 -9.60 48.85 -17.00
C LEU A 41 -9.66 48.24 -18.41
N GLU A 42 -10.84 47.84 -18.90
CA GLU A 42 -11.00 47.30 -20.26
C GLU A 42 -10.58 48.28 -21.37
N ARG A 43 -10.49 49.58 -21.03
CA ARG A 43 -10.12 50.67 -21.96
C ARG A 43 -8.64 50.63 -22.36
N TYR A 44 -7.78 49.96 -21.60
CA TYR A 44 -6.34 49.92 -21.84
C TYR A 44 -5.94 48.85 -22.85
N THR A 45 -6.45 48.96 -24.07
CA THR A 45 -6.26 47.92 -25.10
C THR A 45 -4.80 47.76 -25.54
N ASN A 46 -3.94 48.76 -25.32
CA ASN A 46 -2.51 48.72 -25.61
C ASN A 46 -1.66 48.09 -24.50
N LEU A 47 -2.28 47.66 -23.40
CA LEU A 47 -1.57 47.14 -22.24
C LEU A 47 -0.83 45.85 -22.62
N ASN A 48 0.49 45.84 -22.40
CA ASN A 48 1.34 44.67 -22.54
C ASN A 48 1.63 44.00 -21.19
N SER A 49 1.57 44.74 -20.09
CA SER A 49 1.89 44.24 -18.76
C SER A 49 0.93 44.79 -17.72
N LEU A 50 0.32 43.86 -16.99
CA LEU A 50 -0.57 44.13 -15.87
C LEU A 50 -0.09 43.34 -14.66
N SER A 51 0.20 44.03 -13.56
CA SER A 51 0.39 43.36 -12.27
C SER A 51 -0.37 44.10 -11.17
N ILE A 52 -1.20 43.34 -10.46
CA ILE A 52 -1.99 43.80 -9.30
C ILE A 52 -1.88 42.78 -8.15
N ASP A 53 -0.77 42.04 -8.14
CA ASP A 53 -0.44 41.00 -7.18
C ASP A 53 -0.21 41.53 -5.77
N GLY A 54 -0.29 40.69 -4.75
CA GLY A 54 -0.04 41.08 -3.35
C GLY A 54 -0.97 42.19 -2.86
N ASN A 55 -2.27 42.06 -3.14
CA ASN A 55 -3.32 42.99 -2.72
C ASN A 55 -4.46 42.21 -2.04
N LEU A 56 -5.60 42.87 -1.83
CA LEU A 56 -6.81 42.31 -1.21
C LEU A 56 -8.00 42.29 -2.19
N PHE A 57 -7.74 42.19 -3.50
CA PHE A 57 -8.81 42.12 -4.49
C PHE A 57 -9.68 40.87 -4.29
N THR A 58 -10.98 41.03 -4.48
CA THR A 58 -12.02 40.01 -4.26
C THR A 58 -12.90 39.83 -5.50
N GLY A 59 -13.78 38.84 -5.47
CA GLY A 59 -14.71 38.55 -6.55
C GLY A 59 -14.06 37.72 -7.66
N ASN A 60 -14.75 37.55 -8.77
CA ASN A 60 -14.25 36.75 -9.88
C ASN A 60 -13.17 37.52 -10.66
N ILE A 61 -12.23 36.79 -11.25
CA ILE A 61 -11.33 37.37 -12.26
C ILE A 61 -12.18 37.90 -13.42
N PRO A 62 -12.11 39.20 -13.74
CA PRO A 62 -12.94 39.77 -14.80
C PRO A 62 -12.63 39.19 -16.17
N SER A 63 -13.68 38.79 -16.90
CA SER A 63 -13.54 38.22 -18.25
C SER A 63 -13.07 39.26 -19.28
N PHE A 64 -13.26 40.56 -19.02
CA PHE A 64 -12.83 41.63 -19.93
C PHE A 64 -11.32 41.65 -20.14
N PHE A 65 -10.51 41.08 -19.23
CA PHE A 65 -9.07 40.96 -19.45
C PHE A 65 -8.74 40.25 -20.76
N SER A 66 -9.60 39.34 -21.23
CA SER A 66 -9.48 38.69 -22.56
C SER A 66 -9.56 39.65 -23.76
N ARG A 67 -10.03 40.89 -23.58
CA ARG A 67 -10.05 41.94 -24.60
C ARG A 67 -8.70 42.65 -24.75
N LEU A 68 -7.83 42.55 -23.74
CA LEU A 68 -6.51 43.18 -23.72
C LEU A 68 -5.49 42.33 -24.49
N ARG A 69 -5.70 42.19 -25.82
CA ARG A 69 -4.99 41.23 -26.68
C ARG A 69 -3.48 41.47 -26.82
N TYR A 70 -2.99 42.63 -26.39
CA TYR A 70 -1.56 42.96 -26.38
C TYR A 70 -0.83 42.48 -25.13
N LEU A 71 -1.55 41.94 -24.13
CA LEU A 71 -0.95 41.45 -22.89
C LEU A 71 0.06 40.33 -23.15
N GLN A 72 1.23 40.53 -22.58
CA GLN A 72 2.36 39.60 -22.51
C GLN A 72 2.59 39.15 -21.07
N MET A 73 2.36 40.03 -20.09
CA MET A 73 2.52 39.71 -18.68
C MET A 73 1.23 40.04 -17.91
N MET A 74 0.74 39.06 -17.16
CA MET A 74 -0.36 39.23 -16.23
C MET A 74 -0.04 38.55 -14.90
N SER A 75 0.04 39.34 -13.81
CA SER A 75 0.14 38.81 -12.44
C SER A 75 -1.03 39.30 -11.58
N LEU A 76 -1.83 38.36 -11.09
CA LEU A 76 -2.94 38.58 -10.17
C LEU A 76 -2.72 37.86 -8.83
N SER A 77 -1.50 37.35 -8.59
CA SER A 77 -1.21 36.45 -7.47
C SER A 77 -1.34 37.10 -6.10
N GLY A 78 -1.58 36.32 -5.05
CA GLY A 78 -1.61 36.84 -3.68
C GLY A 78 -2.76 37.83 -3.46
N ASN A 79 -3.96 37.43 -3.85
CA ASN A 79 -5.21 38.19 -3.69
C ASN A 79 -6.30 37.25 -3.11
N SER A 80 -7.55 37.69 -3.12
CA SER A 80 -8.73 36.90 -2.76
C SER A 80 -9.69 36.68 -3.94
N PHE A 81 -9.17 36.58 -5.17
CA PHE A 81 -9.99 36.25 -6.33
C PHE A 81 -10.63 34.87 -6.17
N SER A 82 -11.92 34.77 -6.51
CA SER A 82 -12.74 33.57 -6.38
C SER A 82 -13.32 33.13 -7.73
N GLY A 83 -14.13 32.07 -7.72
CA GLY A 83 -14.77 31.57 -8.93
C GLY A 83 -13.79 30.80 -9.84
N ARG A 84 -14.08 30.74 -11.14
CA ARG A 84 -13.30 29.96 -12.11
C ARG A 84 -12.29 30.82 -12.86
N ILE A 85 -11.22 30.19 -13.34
CA ILE A 85 -10.34 30.80 -14.34
C ILE A 85 -11.17 31.01 -15.63
N PRO A 86 -11.25 32.24 -16.18
CA PRO A 86 -12.03 32.47 -17.40
C PRO A 86 -11.47 31.71 -18.59
N SER A 87 -12.31 30.90 -19.27
CA SER A 87 -11.90 30.22 -20.50
C SER A 87 -11.52 31.19 -21.62
N SER A 88 -12.02 32.43 -21.57
CA SER A 88 -11.65 33.50 -22.50
C SER A 88 -10.18 33.91 -22.43
N PHE A 89 -9.43 33.50 -21.40
CA PHE A 89 -7.98 33.74 -21.33
C PHE A 89 -7.23 33.06 -22.48
N GLY A 90 -7.79 32.01 -23.10
CA GLY A 90 -7.27 31.44 -24.34
C GLY A 90 -7.21 32.40 -25.54
N ASN A 91 -7.86 33.57 -25.45
CA ASN A 91 -7.76 34.62 -26.48
C ASN A 91 -6.51 35.50 -26.33
N LEU A 92 -5.78 35.40 -25.23
CA LEU A 92 -4.60 36.20 -24.94
C LEU A 92 -3.33 35.53 -25.51
N THR A 93 -3.32 35.35 -26.82
CA THR A 93 -2.29 34.56 -27.54
C THR A 93 -0.87 35.15 -27.47
N ARG A 94 -0.72 36.38 -26.98
CA ARG A 94 0.58 37.04 -26.74
C ARG A 94 1.13 36.85 -25.33
N LEU A 95 0.38 36.20 -24.43
CA LEU A 95 0.86 35.95 -23.07
C LEU A 95 2.14 35.13 -23.07
N ILE A 96 3.10 35.63 -22.29
CA ILE A 96 4.39 35.02 -21.97
C ILE A 96 4.40 34.62 -20.48
N PHE A 97 3.80 35.45 -19.63
CA PHE A 97 3.76 35.27 -18.19
C PHE A 97 2.33 35.37 -17.65
N LEU A 98 1.86 34.30 -17.01
CA LEU A 98 0.56 34.28 -16.32
C LEU A 98 0.73 33.73 -14.91
N ASN A 99 0.49 34.56 -13.90
CA ASN A 99 0.53 34.19 -12.50
C ASN A 99 -0.80 34.48 -11.79
N LEU A 100 -1.49 33.42 -11.37
CA LEU A 100 -2.74 33.46 -10.61
C LEU A 100 -2.58 32.82 -9.21
N ALA A 101 -1.34 32.58 -8.79
CA ALA A 101 -1.05 31.85 -7.55
C ALA A 101 -1.64 32.50 -6.31
N ALA A 102 -1.86 31.73 -5.25
CA ALA A 102 -2.30 32.23 -3.93
C ALA A 102 -3.58 33.08 -4.01
N ASN A 103 -4.65 32.45 -4.48
CA ASN A 103 -6.00 33.02 -4.55
C ASN A 103 -7.02 31.98 -4.02
N LYS A 104 -8.32 32.25 -4.22
CA LYS A 104 -9.44 31.35 -3.86
C LYS A 104 -10.13 30.81 -5.12
N LEU A 105 -9.38 30.63 -6.21
CA LEU A 105 -9.92 30.13 -7.47
C LEU A 105 -10.35 28.67 -7.33
N SER A 106 -11.35 28.27 -8.10
CA SER A 106 -12.04 26.98 -8.00
C SER A 106 -12.47 26.47 -9.36
N GLY A 107 -12.89 25.21 -9.43
CA GLY A 107 -13.25 24.55 -10.69
C GLY A 107 -12.01 24.11 -11.47
N SER A 108 -12.22 23.71 -12.73
CA SER A 108 -11.17 23.14 -13.55
C SER A 108 -10.30 24.17 -14.26
N ILE A 109 -9.07 23.77 -14.57
CA ILE A 109 -8.21 24.50 -15.50
C ILE A 109 -8.87 24.49 -16.89
N PRO A 110 -9.10 25.64 -17.54
CA PRO A 110 -9.75 25.67 -18.84
C PRO A 110 -8.78 25.17 -19.93
N PRO A 111 -9.19 24.20 -20.78
CA PRO A 111 -8.35 23.69 -21.87
C PRO A 111 -7.88 24.78 -22.85
N SER A 112 -8.65 25.86 -22.98
CA SER A 112 -8.32 27.01 -23.84
C SER A 112 -7.03 27.73 -23.46
N ILE A 113 -6.47 27.51 -22.25
CA ILE A 113 -5.12 28.01 -21.90
C ILE A 113 -4.07 27.48 -22.89
N GLY A 114 -4.27 26.28 -23.44
CA GLY A 114 -3.39 25.71 -24.47
C GLY A 114 -3.31 26.52 -25.77
N ASN A 115 -4.18 27.52 -25.97
CA ASN A 115 -4.10 28.46 -27.10
C ASN A 115 -3.04 29.56 -26.90
N CYS A 116 -2.55 29.76 -25.68
CA CYS A 116 -1.53 30.77 -25.37
C CYS A 116 -0.14 30.26 -25.75
N LYS A 117 0.12 30.08 -27.05
CA LYS A 117 1.33 29.41 -27.57
C LYS A 117 2.65 30.15 -27.31
N ASN A 118 2.64 31.38 -26.76
CA ASN A 118 3.85 32.11 -26.36
C ASN A 118 4.17 31.98 -24.86
N LEU A 119 3.37 31.23 -24.10
CA LEU A 119 3.46 31.18 -22.65
C LEU A 119 4.72 30.45 -22.19
N GLN A 120 5.52 31.11 -21.36
CA GLN A 120 6.77 30.60 -20.82
C GLN A 120 6.68 30.33 -19.31
N TYR A 121 5.84 31.09 -18.61
CA TYR A 121 5.61 31.00 -17.17
C TYR A 121 4.12 30.88 -16.88
N LEU A 122 3.74 29.80 -16.20
CA LEU A 122 2.37 29.52 -15.78
C LEU A 122 2.34 29.08 -14.32
N ASP A 123 1.76 29.91 -13.46
CA ASP A 123 1.61 29.60 -12.04
C ASP A 123 0.16 29.73 -11.58
N PHE A 124 -0.44 28.59 -11.28
CA PHE A 124 -1.78 28.45 -10.72
C PHE A 124 -1.77 27.85 -9.32
N SER A 125 -0.61 27.83 -8.65
CA SER A 125 -0.46 27.18 -7.35
C SER A 125 -1.27 27.86 -6.24
N ARG A 126 -1.47 27.16 -5.11
CA ARG A 126 -2.14 27.71 -3.92
C ARG A 126 -3.54 28.23 -4.23
N ASN A 127 -4.39 27.37 -4.78
CA ASN A 127 -5.79 27.65 -5.08
C ASN A 127 -6.66 26.43 -4.69
N GLY A 128 -7.95 26.47 -5.01
CA GLY A 128 -8.90 25.36 -4.87
C GLY A 128 -9.28 24.71 -6.21
N LEU A 129 -8.36 24.67 -7.18
CA LEU A 129 -8.63 24.10 -8.51
C LEU A 129 -8.88 22.58 -8.40
N THR A 130 -9.81 22.08 -9.20
CA THR A 130 -10.27 20.68 -9.18
C THR A 130 -10.31 20.07 -10.58
N GLY A 131 -10.53 18.76 -10.67
CA GLY A 131 -10.57 18.05 -11.96
C GLY A 131 -9.17 17.75 -12.50
N THR A 132 -9.10 17.34 -13.77
CA THR A 132 -7.86 16.92 -14.42
C THR A 132 -7.08 18.11 -14.99
N ILE A 133 -5.76 17.95 -15.12
CA ILE A 133 -4.94 18.86 -15.92
C ILE A 133 -5.26 18.60 -17.41
N PRO A 134 -5.75 19.59 -18.18
CA PRO A 134 -6.03 19.39 -19.61
C PRO A 134 -4.76 19.04 -20.39
N ASN A 135 -4.87 18.14 -21.36
CA ASN A 135 -3.74 17.74 -22.20
C ASN A 135 -3.13 18.94 -22.94
N GLU A 136 -3.94 19.92 -23.29
CA GLU A 136 -3.55 21.13 -24.00
C GLU A 136 -2.56 22.00 -23.22
N VAL A 137 -2.47 21.84 -21.89
CA VAL A 137 -1.42 22.48 -21.07
C VAL A 137 -0.05 21.88 -21.36
N PHE A 138 0.03 20.56 -21.56
CA PHE A 138 1.27 19.87 -21.90
C PHE A 138 1.67 20.06 -23.37
N ASP A 139 0.73 20.51 -24.23
CA ASP A 139 1.00 20.90 -25.62
C ASP A 139 1.57 22.33 -25.77
N LEU A 140 1.85 23.01 -24.65
CA LEU A 140 2.52 24.32 -24.61
C LEU A 140 4.05 24.12 -24.60
N SER A 141 4.62 23.73 -25.74
CA SER A 141 6.08 23.54 -25.90
C SER A 141 6.92 24.83 -25.71
N SER A 142 6.25 25.98 -25.62
CA SER A 142 6.84 27.27 -25.26
C SER A 142 7.11 27.44 -23.77
N LEU A 143 6.51 26.60 -22.90
CA LEU A 143 6.78 26.63 -21.47
C LEU A 143 8.24 26.28 -21.23
N SER A 144 9.01 27.28 -20.84
CA SER A 144 10.45 27.19 -20.62
C SER A 144 10.87 27.53 -19.20
N LEU A 145 10.08 28.34 -18.48
CA LEU A 145 10.45 28.83 -17.15
C LEU A 145 9.78 28.02 -16.05
N LEU A 146 8.44 27.98 -16.02
CA LEU A 146 7.71 27.38 -14.91
C LEU A 146 6.33 26.87 -15.33
N LEU A 147 6.00 25.66 -14.88
CA LEU A 147 4.65 25.15 -14.77
C LEU A 147 4.40 24.75 -13.31
N ASN A 148 3.70 25.60 -12.57
CA ASN A 148 3.40 25.36 -11.15
C ASN A 148 1.89 25.25 -10.93
N LEU A 149 1.45 24.04 -10.59
CA LEU A 149 0.06 23.68 -10.30
C LEU A 149 -0.10 23.19 -8.85
N SER A 150 0.94 23.38 -8.03
CA SER A 150 1.00 22.84 -6.67
C SER A 150 -0.06 23.39 -5.72
N GLN A 151 -0.36 22.65 -4.65
CA GLN A 151 -1.27 23.07 -3.59
C GLN A 151 -2.67 23.42 -4.13
N ASN A 152 -3.28 22.43 -4.78
CA ASN A 152 -4.64 22.47 -5.32
C ASN A 152 -5.37 21.16 -4.96
N SER A 153 -6.47 20.84 -5.63
CA SER A 153 -7.20 19.57 -5.52
C SER A 153 -7.35 18.88 -6.89
N LEU A 154 -6.32 18.99 -7.73
CA LEU A 154 -6.27 18.39 -9.06
C LEU A 154 -6.21 16.85 -8.96
N THR A 155 -6.86 16.17 -9.89
CA THR A 155 -6.97 14.71 -9.99
C THR A 155 -6.56 14.21 -11.38
N GLY A 156 -6.66 12.90 -11.60
CA GLY A 156 -6.27 12.27 -12.86
C GLY A 156 -4.80 11.85 -12.87
N SER A 157 -4.33 11.31 -13.98
CA SER A 157 -2.94 10.91 -14.18
C SER A 157 -2.19 11.91 -15.06
N LEU A 158 -0.87 11.97 -14.91
CA LEU A 158 -0.03 12.69 -15.85
C LEU A 158 -0.09 12.01 -17.24
N PRO A 159 -0.40 12.75 -18.31
CA PRO A 159 -0.51 12.18 -19.65
C PRO A 159 0.88 12.03 -20.31
N VAL A 160 0.95 11.17 -21.32
CA VAL A 160 2.21 10.89 -22.04
C VAL A 160 2.77 12.11 -22.79
N ASN A 161 1.93 13.07 -23.17
CA ASN A 161 2.36 14.31 -23.83
C ASN A 161 3.10 15.28 -22.90
N ILE A 162 3.28 14.97 -21.61
CA ILE A 162 4.21 15.68 -20.73
C ILE A 162 5.61 15.79 -21.35
N GLY A 163 6.03 14.80 -22.15
CA GLY A 163 7.31 14.81 -22.86
C GLY A 163 7.44 15.85 -23.99
N GLU A 164 6.35 16.56 -24.35
CA GLU A 164 6.40 17.69 -25.29
C GLU A 164 6.96 18.97 -24.66
N LEU A 165 7.00 19.05 -23.32
CA LEU A 165 7.57 20.15 -22.56
C LEU A 165 9.12 20.09 -22.53
N LYS A 166 9.75 19.99 -23.68
CA LYS A 166 11.21 19.77 -23.81
C LYS A 166 12.07 20.86 -23.17
N ASN A 167 11.54 22.09 -23.13
CA ASN A 167 12.23 23.27 -22.65
C ASN A 167 11.91 23.64 -21.20
N ILE A 168 11.01 22.92 -20.52
CA ILE A 168 10.57 23.31 -19.18
C ILE A 168 11.71 23.21 -18.17
N ASN A 169 11.96 24.30 -17.44
CA ASN A 169 12.96 24.34 -16.38
C ASN A 169 12.42 23.85 -15.03
N ALA A 170 11.23 24.30 -14.62
CA ALA A 170 10.61 23.92 -13.36
C ALA A 170 9.18 23.38 -13.55
N LEU A 171 8.92 22.19 -13.03
CA LEU A 171 7.61 21.55 -13.01
C LEU A 171 7.24 21.17 -11.57
N ASP A 172 6.16 21.76 -11.06
CA ASP A 172 5.64 21.47 -9.73
C ASP A 172 4.14 21.14 -9.79
N VAL A 173 3.79 19.91 -9.46
CA VAL A 173 2.40 19.45 -9.31
C VAL A 173 2.13 18.93 -7.90
N SER A 174 2.98 19.29 -6.94
CA SER A 174 2.92 18.78 -5.57
C SER A 174 1.65 19.19 -4.81
N GLU A 175 1.33 18.46 -3.74
CA GLU A 175 0.20 18.74 -2.85
C GLU A 175 -1.14 18.80 -3.62
N ASN A 176 -1.44 17.71 -4.32
CA ASN A 176 -2.66 17.51 -5.11
C ASN A 176 -3.21 16.08 -4.86
N ARG A 177 -4.12 15.60 -5.72
CA ARG A 177 -4.69 14.25 -5.68
C ARG A 177 -4.44 13.50 -7.00
N ILE A 178 -3.31 13.77 -7.64
CA ILE A 178 -2.90 13.15 -8.90
C ILE A 178 -2.51 11.70 -8.62
N PHE A 179 -2.93 10.77 -9.49
CA PHE A 179 -2.70 9.33 -9.31
C PHE A 179 -2.16 8.68 -10.59
N GLY A 180 -1.85 7.39 -10.52
CA GLY A 180 -1.27 6.64 -11.63
C GLY A 180 0.26 6.69 -11.63
N GLU A 181 0.87 6.25 -12.73
CA GLU A 181 2.33 6.16 -12.85
C GLU A 181 2.94 7.45 -13.41
N ILE A 182 4.24 7.66 -13.18
CA ILE A 182 5.00 8.69 -13.89
C ILE A 182 5.20 8.21 -15.35
N PRO A 183 4.73 8.93 -16.37
CA PRO A 183 4.95 8.55 -17.76
C PRO A 183 6.45 8.49 -18.08
N THR A 184 6.89 7.45 -18.80
CA THR A 184 8.29 7.32 -19.21
C THR A 184 8.77 8.48 -20.09
N THR A 185 7.85 9.13 -20.80
CA THR A 185 8.07 10.33 -21.61
C THR A 185 8.50 11.55 -20.80
N ILE A 186 8.39 11.54 -19.46
CA ILE A 186 8.97 12.59 -18.61
C ILE A 186 10.46 12.79 -18.91
N GLY A 187 11.18 11.72 -19.26
CA GLY A 187 12.60 11.77 -19.61
C GLY A 187 12.94 12.59 -20.85
N SER A 188 11.94 13.00 -21.65
CA SER A 188 12.10 13.91 -22.79
C SER A 188 12.13 15.39 -22.39
N CYS A 189 11.85 15.73 -21.13
CA CYS A 189 11.92 17.10 -20.61
C CYS A 189 13.37 17.48 -20.29
N GLU A 190 14.23 17.55 -21.31
CA GLU A 190 15.69 17.61 -21.16
C GLU A 190 16.20 18.82 -20.36
N SER A 191 15.44 19.92 -20.32
CA SER A 191 15.82 21.18 -19.66
C SER A 191 15.40 21.27 -18.18
N ILE A 192 14.74 20.24 -17.64
CA ILE A 192 14.18 20.31 -16.29
C ILE A 192 15.29 20.31 -15.23
N GLU A 193 15.22 21.29 -14.33
CA GLU A 193 16.10 21.46 -13.17
C GLU A 193 15.37 21.21 -11.87
N TYR A 194 14.07 21.54 -11.80
CA TYR A 194 13.23 21.34 -10.63
C TYR A 194 12.01 20.49 -10.97
N LEU A 195 11.87 19.34 -10.31
CA LEU A 195 10.72 18.46 -10.42
C LEU A 195 10.18 18.10 -9.04
N SER A 196 8.94 18.50 -8.76
CA SER A 196 8.24 18.14 -7.53
C SER A 196 6.90 17.49 -7.82
N LEU A 197 6.78 16.23 -7.40
CA LEU A 197 5.55 15.41 -7.43
C LEU A 197 5.02 15.14 -6.01
N LYS A 198 5.64 15.77 -5.00
CA LYS A 198 5.39 15.55 -3.57
C LYS A 198 3.90 15.57 -3.21
N GLY A 199 3.47 14.73 -2.26
CA GLY A 199 2.13 14.87 -1.67
C GLY A 199 1.00 14.64 -2.68
N ASN A 200 1.03 13.49 -3.33
CA ASN A 200 0.04 13.05 -4.31
C ASN A 200 -0.32 11.58 -4.06
N SER A 201 -0.96 10.92 -5.02
CA SER A 201 -1.29 9.49 -4.99
C SER A 201 -0.63 8.75 -6.17
N PHE A 202 0.55 9.18 -6.61
CA PHE A 202 1.30 8.48 -7.65
C PHE A 202 1.68 7.08 -7.17
N GLN A 203 1.66 6.10 -8.08
CA GLN A 203 1.93 4.70 -7.80
C GLN A 203 2.84 4.08 -8.87
N GLY A 204 3.16 2.80 -8.69
CA GLY A 204 4.01 2.07 -9.62
C GLY A 204 5.49 2.35 -9.41
N VAL A 205 6.32 1.90 -10.35
CA VAL A 205 7.77 1.99 -10.27
C VAL A 205 8.28 3.34 -10.78
N LEU A 206 9.39 3.82 -10.20
CA LEU A 206 10.08 4.99 -10.73
C LEU A 206 10.68 4.65 -12.11
N PRO A 207 10.32 5.37 -13.19
CA PRO A 207 10.83 5.07 -14.51
C PRO A 207 12.33 5.43 -14.60
N SER A 208 13.12 4.54 -15.20
CA SER A 208 14.56 4.77 -15.40
C SER A 208 14.86 5.99 -16.28
N THR A 209 13.89 6.44 -17.08
CA THR A 209 13.99 7.64 -17.90
C THR A 209 14.10 8.94 -17.09
N LEU A 210 13.83 8.93 -15.78
CA LEU A 210 14.17 10.06 -14.90
C LEU A 210 15.69 10.35 -14.92
N ALA A 211 16.53 9.36 -15.18
CA ALA A 211 17.97 9.55 -15.32
C ALA A 211 18.38 10.25 -16.62
N SER A 212 17.45 10.48 -17.56
CA SER A 212 17.67 11.28 -18.77
C SER A 212 17.65 12.79 -18.50
N LEU A 213 17.11 13.21 -17.36
CA LEU A 213 16.97 14.62 -16.96
C LEU A 213 18.32 15.17 -16.49
N LYS A 214 19.26 15.38 -17.42
CA LYS A 214 20.67 15.67 -17.09
C LYS A 214 20.87 17.00 -16.34
N GLY A 215 19.96 17.96 -16.49
CA GLY A 215 19.96 19.23 -15.76
C GLY A 215 19.35 19.15 -14.35
N LEU A 216 18.73 18.03 -13.96
CA LEU A 216 17.95 17.96 -12.73
C LEU A 216 18.78 18.26 -11.49
N THR A 217 18.37 19.27 -10.72
CA THR A 217 19.02 19.73 -9.49
C THR A 217 18.21 19.38 -8.25
N HIS A 218 16.88 19.35 -8.38
CA HIS A 218 15.93 19.11 -7.31
C HIS A 218 14.87 18.10 -7.75
N LEU A 219 14.78 16.98 -7.03
CA LEU A 219 13.76 15.95 -7.24
C LEU A 219 13.04 15.62 -5.94
N ASP A 220 11.75 15.97 -5.84
CA ASP A 220 10.89 15.60 -4.72
C ASP A 220 9.75 14.68 -5.17
N LEU A 221 9.82 13.44 -4.72
CA LEU A 221 8.87 12.34 -4.96
C LEU A 221 8.17 11.93 -3.65
N SER A 222 8.37 12.67 -2.57
CA SER A 222 7.93 12.26 -1.24
C SER A 222 6.41 12.23 -1.09
N GLN A 223 5.92 11.46 -0.11
CA GLN A 223 4.49 11.38 0.21
C GLN A 223 3.65 10.96 -1.00
N ASN A 224 3.97 9.79 -1.54
CA ASN A 224 3.27 9.14 -2.64
C ASN A 224 3.15 7.64 -2.32
N ASN A 225 2.74 6.84 -3.30
CA ASN A 225 2.61 5.39 -3.21
C ASN A 225 3.53 4.66 -4.19
N PHE A 226 4.72 5.22 -4.47
CA PHE A 226 5.72 4.60 -5.36
C PHE A 226 6.23 3.29 -4.77
N SER A 227 6.47 2.30 -5.63
CA SER A 227 6.97 0.98 -5.26
C SER A 227 8.19 0.57 -6.11
N GLY A 228 8.74 -0.60 -5.82
CA GLY A 228 9.94 -1.10 -6.50
C GLY A 228 11.21 -0.34 -6.11
N THR A 229 12.25 -0.53 -6.91
CA THR A 229 13.60 -0.01 -6.61
C THR A 229 13.83 1.40 -7.12
N ILE A 230 14.67 2.17 -6.42
CA ILE A 230 15.21 3.43 -6.96
C ILE A 230 16.13 3.10 -8.15
N PRO A 231 15.88 3.65 -9.36
CA PRO A 231 16.70 3.34 -10.53
C PRO A 231 18.16 3.73 -10.30
N LYS A 232 19.07 2.77 -10.44
CA LYS A 232 20.51 2.97 -10.20
C LYS A 232 21.09 4.08 -11.07
N ASP A 233 20.54 4.31 -12.27
CA ASP A 233 21.00 5.36 -13.19
C ASP A 233 20.82 6.79 -12.65
N LEU A 234 19.94 7.00 -11.65
CA LEU A 234 19.79 8.31 -11.00
C LEU A 234 21.09 8.78 -10.33
N GLN A 235 21.96 7.85 -9.93
CA GLN A 235 23.26 8.17 -9.34
C GLN A 235 24.20 8.90 -10.33
N ASN A 236 23.90 8.86 -11.63
CA ASN A 236 24.69 9.49 -12.69
C ASN A 236 24.29 10.95 -12.96
N LEU A 237 23.26 11.47 -12.27
CA LEU A 237 22.83 12.86 -12.40
C LEU A 237 23.80 13.78 -11.63
N ARG A 238 24.69 14.45 -12.38
CA ARG A 238 25.80 15.21 -11.80
C ARG A 238 25.40 16.48 -11.07
N PHE A 239 24.27 17.07 -11.44
CA PHE A 239 23.77 18.31 -10.83
C PHE A 239 22.71 18.07 -9.76
N LEU A 240 22.28 16.82 -9.55
CA LEU A 240 21.25 16.49 -8.57
C LEU A 240 21.81 16.77 -7.16
N SER A 241 21.19 17.76 -6.52
CA SER A 241 21.65 18.34 -5.25
C SER A 241 20.64 18.17 -4.13
N TYR A 242 19.41 17.79 -4.45
CA TYR A 242 18.36 17.43 -3.50
C TYR A 242 17.55 16.27 -4.07
N PHE A 243 17.40 15.21 -3.28
CA PHE A 243 16.57 14.06 -3.63
C PHE A 243 15.72 13.63 -2.45
N ASN A 244 14.40 13.72 -2.57
CA ASN A 244 13.50 13.28 -1.52
C ASN A 244 12.50 12.25 -2.08
N ALA A 245 12.56 11.03 -1.57
CA ALA A 245 11.62 9.96 -1.88
C ALA A 245 10.97 9.39 -0.61
N SER A 246 10.98 10.17 0.48
CA SER A 246 10.40 9.75 1.76
C SER A 246 8.90 9.47 1.68
N PHE A 247 8.39 8.63 2.58
CA PHE A 247 6.98 8.27 2.69
C PHE A 247 6.40 7.72 1.38
N ASN A 248 7.01 6.62 0.89
CA ASN A 248 6.56 5.77 -0.21
C ASN A 248 6.64 4.27 0.21
N ASP A 249 6.43 3.34 -0.71
CA ASP A 249 6.66 1.89 -0.53
C ASP A 249 7.84 1.38 -1.38
N LEU A 250 8.91 2.19 -1.51
CA LEU A 250 10.12 1.81 -2.23
C LEU A 250 10.87 0.69 -1.51
N GLU A 251 11.54 -0.15 -2.29
CA GLU A 251 12.24 -1.34 -1.82
C GLU A 251 13.61 -1.54 -2.47
N GLY A 252 14.42 -2.42 -1.87
CA GLY A 252 15.70 -2.83 -2.42
C GLY A 252 16.88 -1.94 -2.04
N GLU A 253 18.00 -2.16 -2.73
CA GLU A 253 19.29 -1.54 -2.42
C GLU A 253 19.33 -0.08 -2.86
N MET A 254 19.69 0.80 -1.94
CA MET A 254 19.97 2.20 -2.23
C MET A 254 21.24 2.36 -3.09
N PRO A 255 21.20 3.18 -4.16
CA PRO A 255 22.43 3.63 -4.82
C PRO A 255 23.36 4.36 -3.84
N THR A 256 24.65 4.41 -4.12
CA THR A 256 25.67 5.00 -3.22
C THR A 256 26.52 6.09 -3.87
N ASN A 257 26.41 6.27 -5.18
CA ASN A 257 27.17 7.28 -5.92
C ASN A 257 26.34 8.57 -6.15
N GLY A 258 27.02 9.63 -6.57
CA GLY A 258 26.37 10.91 -6.89
C GLY A 258 25.67 11.51 -5.66
N VAL A 259 24.45 12.00 -5.84
CA VAL A 259 23.63 12.57 -4.74
C VAL A 259 23.45 11.60 -3.57
N PHE A 260 23.40 10.29 -3.85
CA PHE A 260 23.16 9.27 -2.85
C PHE A 260 24.35 9.02 -1.91
N GLY A 261 25.53 9.57 -2.25
CA GLY A 261 26.71 9.58 -1.39
C GLY A 261 26.64 10.61 -0.26
N ASN A 262 25.64 11.50 -0.25
CA ASN A 262 25.52 12.59 0.73
C ASN A 262 24.17 12.53 1.45
N ALA A 263 24.15 11.95 2.65
CA ALA A 263 22.94 11.77 3.45
C ALA A 263 22.26 13.09 3.88
N SER A 264 22.96 14.23 3.88
CA SER A 264 22.36 15.53 4.27
C SER A 264 21.44 16.12 3.22
N VAL A 265 21.53 15.65 1.97
CA VAL A 265 20.75 16.18 0.84
C VAL A 265 19.74 15.18 0.27
N ILE A 266 19.68 13.98 0.86
CA ILE A 266 18.71 12.97 0.49
C ILE A 266 17.78 12.61 1.65
N SER A 267 16.53 12.29 1.33
CA SER A 267 15.56 11.79 2.31
C SER A 267 14.77 10.62 1.74
N VAL A 268 14.85 9.48 2.43
CA VAL A 268 14.15 8.24 2.05
C VAL A 268 13.38 7.61 3.21
N MET A 269 13.18 8.38 4.28
CA MET A 269 12.45 7.96 5.47
C MET A 269 11.07 7.40 5.13
N GLY A 270 10.58 6.41 5.87
CA GLY A 270 9.23 5.86 5.68
C GLY A 270 9.13 4.73 4.65
N ASN A 271 10.18 4.48 3.86
CA ASN A 271 10.27 3.31 2.96
C ASN A 271 10.87 2.11 3.69
N LYS A 272 10.02 1.28 4.31
CA LYS A 272 10.45 0.21 5.23
C LYS A 272 11.26 -0.92 4.58
N LYS A 273 11.17 -1.08 3.25
CA LYS A 273 11.82 -2.16 2.50
C LYS A 273 13.13 -1.73 1.82
N LEU A 274 13.55 -0.47 1.98
CA LEU A 274 14.86 -0.01 1.52
C LEU A 274 15.97 -0.56 2.43
N CYS A 275 17.11 -0.88 1.81
CA CYS A 275 18.28 -1.42 2.48
C CYS A 275 19.57 -0.87 1.87
N GLY A 276 20.69 -1.00 2.59
CA GLY A 276 22.02 -0.56 2.11
C GLY A 276 22.18 0.97 2.12
N GLY A 277 22.88 1.53 1.12
CA GLY A 277 23.16 2.96 1.05
C GLY A 277 24.31 3.41 1.94
N VAL A 278 24.46 4.73 2.09
CA VAL A 278 25.48 5.31 2.97
C VAL A 278 25.12 5.13 4.45
N PRO A 279 26.10 4.88 5.35
CA PRO A 279 25.85 4.53 6.75
C PRO A 279 25.00 5.54 7.53
N GLU A 280 25.10 6.82 7.19
CA GLU A 280 24.41 7.93 7.84
C GLU A 280 22.88 7.85 7.70
N LEU A 281 22.37 7.11 6.69
CA LEU A 281 20.93 6.87 6.51
C LEU A 281 20.34 5.84 7.49
N GLN A 282 21.20 5.05 8.17
CA GLN A 282 20.80 4.04 9.15
C GLN A 282 19.82 2.97 8.61
N LEU A 283 19.89 2.66 7.30
CA LEU A 283 19.10 1.59 6.70
C LEU A 283 19.65 0.22 7.08
N GLN A 284 18.79 -0.80 7.09
CA GLN A 284 19.24 -2.18 7.33
C GLN A 284 20.15 -2.67 6.19
N PRO A 285 21.14 -3.53 6.46
CA PRO A 285 21.91 -4.18 5.42
C PRO A 285 21.01 -5.00 4.49
N CYS A 286 21.27 -4.95 3.18
CA CYS A 286 20.51 -5.76 2.24
C CYS A 286 20.73 -7.26 2.48
N PRO A 287 19.68 -8.10 2.39
CA PRO A 287 19.84 -9.54 2.50
C PRO A 287 20.86 -10.05 1.48
N PRO A 288 21.74 -10.99 1.86
CA PRO A 288 22.71 -11.55 0.92
C PRO A 288 21.96 -12.16 -0.27
N ALA A 289 22.35 -11.76 -1.48
CA ALA A 289 21.77 -12.30 -2.71
C ALA A 289 21.84 -13.83 -2.65
N LYS A 290 20.69 -14.51 -2.79
CA LYS A 290 20.65 -15.97 -2.83
C LYS A 290 21.59 -16.43 -3.94
N ALA A 291 22.71 -17.05 -3.57
CA ALA A 291 23.62 -17.67 -4.54
C ALA A 291 22.80 -18.60 -5.44
N LYS A 292 22.91 -18.41 -6.77
CA LYS A 292 22.31 -19.34 -7.74
C LYS A 292 22.83 -20.74 -7.40
N LYS A 293 21.97 -21.60 -6.83
CA LYS A 293 22.33 -23.00 -6.60
C LYS A 293 22.68 -23.60 -7.96
N HIS A 294 23.95 -24.00 -8.13
CA HIS A 294 24.36 -24.81 -9.27
C HIS A 294 23.49 -26.06 -9.31
N GLY A 295 22.66 -26.20 -10.35
CA GLY A 295 21.86 -27.39 -10.57
C GLY A 295 22.78 -28.61 -10.72
N ILE A 296 22.48 -29.67 -9.99
CA ILE A 296 23.17 -30.96 -10.07
C ILE A 296 23.09 -31.47 -11.52
N SER A 297 24.25 -31.73 -12.13
CA SER A 297 24.41 -32.23 -13.51
C SER A 297 23.52 -33.44 -13.79
N HIS A 298 22.95 -33.51 -15.00
CA HIS A 298 22.13 -34.63 -15.48
C HIS A 298 22.81 -36.00 -15.29
N ALA A 299 24.14 -36.07 -15.32
CA ALA A 299 24.89 -37.31 -15.07
C ALA A 299 24.66 -37.87 -13.66
N MET A 300 24.60 -37.01 -12.63
CA MET A 300 24.34 -37.44 -11.25
C MET A 300 22.89 -37.92 -11.05
N LYS A 301 21.93 -37.36 -11.80
CA LYS A 301 20.55 -37.85 -11.79
C LYS A 301 20.44 -39.24 -12.42
N ILE A 302 21.19 -39.50 -13.50
CA ILE A 302 21.22 -40.83 -14.15
C ILE A 302 21.86 -41.87 -13.23
N ILE A 303 22.95 -41.52 -12.54
CA ILE A 303 23.61 -42.42 -11.57
C ILE A 303 22.66 -42.80 -10.43
N VAL A 304 21.91 -41.83 -9.89
CA VAL A 304 20.92 -42.09 -8.83
C VAL A 304 19.81 -43.01 -9.35
N ILE A 305 19.31 -42.81 -10.57
CA ILE A 305 18.28 -43.67 -11.17
C ILE A 305 18.78 -45.10 -11.36
N ILE A 306 20.02 -45.30 -11.83
CA ILE A 306 20.60 -46.63 -12.02
C ILE A 306 20.77 -47.35 -10.67
N ILE A 307 21.25 -46.64 -9.64
CA ILE A 307 21.40 -47.18 -8.28
C ILE A 307 20.02 -47.55 -7.70
N SER A 308 19.00 -46.71 -7.92
CA SER A 308 17.63 -46.98 -7.46
C SER A 308 16.99 -48.18 -8.18
N ILE A 309 17.27 -48.39 -9.47
CA ILE A 309 16.78 -49.55 -10.23
C ILE A 309 17.46 -50.84 -9.74
N PHE A 310 18.77 -50.80 -9.46
CA PHE A 310 19.52 -51.96 -8.98
C PHE A 310 19.07 -52.39 -7.56
N LEU A 311 18.90 -51.42 -6.65
CA LEU A 311 18.39 -51.65 -5.30
C LEU A 311 16.90 -52.00 -5.26
N GLY A 312 16.09 -51.45 -6.18
CA GLY A 312 14.64 -51.57 -6.18
C GLY A 312 14.07 -52.73 -6.98
N LEU A 313 14.79 -53.29 -7.96
CA LEU A 313 14.27 -54.36 -8.83
C LEU A 313 15.11 -55.64 -8.81
N VAL A 314 16.44 -55.55 -8.71
CA VAL A 314 17.33 -56.72 -8.81
C VAL A 314 17.55 -57.37 -7.43
N LEU A 315 17.81 -56.57 -6.39
CA LEU A 315 17.98 -57.09 -5.03
C LEU A 315 16.68 -57.73 -4.47
N PRO A 316 15.49 -57.14 -4.68
CA PRO A 316 14.24 -57.71 -4.16
C PRO A 316 13.78 -58.94 -4.95
N SER A 317 14.14 -59.09 -6.22
CA SER A 317 13.79 -60.28 -7.02
C SER A 317 14.61 -61.50 -6.62
N LEU A 318 15.89 -61.32 -6.26
CA LEU A 318 16.72 -62.37 -5.66
C LEU A 318 16.22 -62.77 -4.26
N LEU A 319 15.80 -61.80 -3.45
CA LEU A 319 15.18 -62.05 -2.14
C LEU A 319 13.79 -62.69 -2.28
N ALA A 320 12.98 -62.31 -3.27
CA ALA A 320 11.65 -62.88 -3.51
C ALA A 320 11.70 -64.35 -3.95
N VAL A 321 12.73 -64.78 -4.69
CA VAL A 321 12.95 -66.20 -5.03
C VAL A 321 13.35 -67.01 -3.78
N TYR A 322 14.11 -66.40 -2.86
CA TYR A 322 14.44 -67.00 -1.56
C TYR A 322 13.20 -67.11 -0.64
N TRP A 323 12.32 -66.11 -0.66
CA TRP A 323 11.15 -66.04 0.23
C TRP A 323 9.93 -66.81 -0.30
N LYS A 324 9.83 -67.04 -1.62
CA LYS A 324 8.80 -67.91 -2.24
C LYS A 324 8.90 -69.38 -1.83
N ARG A 325 9.98 -69.82 -1.16
CA ARG A 325 10.06 -71.17 -0.56
C ARG A 325 9.46 -71.27 0.83
N LYS A 326 9.06 -70.17 1.49
CA LYS A 326 8.56 -70.22 2.86
C LYS A 326 7.28 -69.40 3.06
N SER A 327 6.17 -70.13 2.94
CA SER A 327 4.92 -69.95 3.68
C SER A 327 3.95 -68.81 3.33
N LYS A 328 2.82 -69.29 2.78
CA LYS A 328 1.43 -68.80 2.74
C LYS A 328 0.98 -67.82 3.85
N LYS A 329 0.33 -66.71 3.42
CA LYS A 329 -1.07 -66.26 3.67
C LYS A 329 -1.17 -64.71 3.63
N MET A 330 -2.00 -64.18 2.72
CA MET A 330 -2.58 -62.81 2.73
C MET A 330 -4.04 -62.92 3.25
N PRO A 331 -4.76 -61.87 3.74
CA PRO A 331 -4.80 -60.46 3.26
C PRO A 331 -5.03 -59.41 4.40
N PRO A 332 -5.51 -58.15 4.17
CA PRO A 332 -5.37 -57.19 3.06
C PRO A 332 -4.60 -55.90 3.47
N ALA A 333 -4.38 -55.01 2.50
CA ALA A 333 -3.53 -53.82 2.55
C ALA A 333 -4.03 -52.68 3.47
N GLU A 334 -3.10 -52.06 4.21
CA GLU A 334 -3.27 -50.75 4.86
C GLU A 334 -2.77 -49.63 3.94
N GLU A 335 -3.59 -48.58 3.84
CA GLU A 335 -3.34 -47.32 3.12
C GLU A 335 -2.19 -46.52 3.76
N LEU A 336 -1.41 -45.82 2.92
CA LEU A 336 -0.33 -44.94 3.37
C LEU A 336 -0.87 -43.73 4.17
N ASP A 337 -0.38 -43.58 5.41
CA ASP A 337 -0.61 -42.42 6.31
C ASP A 337 0.15 -41.16 5.84
N PRO A 338 -0.51 -40.01 5.53
CA PRO A 338 0.13 -38.83 4.95
C PRO A 338 0.61 -37.73 5.93
N PHE A 339 0.82 -37.99 7.24
CA PHE A 339 1.12 -36.91 8.20
C PHE A 339 2.42 -37.08 9.00
N SER A 340 3.48 -36.40 8.54
CA SER A 340 4.78 -36.24 9.22
C SER A 340 4.87 -34.91 9.99
N LEU A 341 4.02 -34.71 11.00
CA LEU A 341 4.34 -33.86 12.15
C LEU A 341 4.74 -34.79 13.30
N SER A 342 5.71 -34.41 14.14
CA SER A 342 6.12 -35.20 15.31
C SER A 342 4.90 -35.45 16.21
N LYS A 343 4.27 -36.63 16.10
CA LYS A 343 3.01 -36.97 16.76
C LYS A 343 3.22 -37.13 18.26
N VAL A 344 2.42 -36.44 19.07
CA VAL A 344 2.38 -36.63 20.53
C VAL A 344 1.48 -37.82 20.87
N SER A 345 1.84 -38.59 21.90
CA SER A 345 1.05 -39.75 22.35
C SER A 345 -0.16 -39.33 23.20
N TYR A 346 -1.20 -40.16 23.22
CA TYR A 346 -2.34 -39.97 24.11
C TYR A 346 -1.92 -39.88 25.59
N ASN A 347 -1.01 -40.77 26.04
CA ASN A 347 -0.56 -40.78 27.44
C ASN A 347 0.01 -39.42 27.87
N LEU A 348 0.86 -38.80 27.04
CA LEU A 348 1.46 -37.52 27.39
C LEU A 348 0.40 -36.41 27.53
N LEU A 349 -0.61 -36.40 26.65
CA LEU A 349 -1.72 -35.46 26.75
C LEU A 349 -2.61 -35.73 27.97
N TYR A 350 -2.84 -37.00 28.29
CA TYR A 350 -3.61 -37.42 29.46
C TYR A 350 -2.92 -36.99 30.76
N GLU A 351 -1.62 -37.29 30.92
CA GLU A 351 -0.84 -36.87 32.07
C GLU A 351 -0.74 -35.35 32.18
N GLY A 352 -0.41 -34.66 31.08
CA GLY A 352 -0.22 -33.21 31.04
C GLY A 352 -1.49 -32.40 31.32
N THR A 353 -2.67 -33.00 31.15
CA THR A 353 -3.98 -32.40 31.48
C THR A 353 -4.58 -32.95 32.78
N ARG A 354 -3.87 -33.84 33.50
CA ARG A 354 -4.37 -34.57 34.69
C ARG A 354 -5.68 -35.31 34.40
N GLY A 355 -5.68 -36.09 33.33
CA GLY A 355 -6.82 -36.88 32.86
C GLY A 355 -7.94 -36.03 32.25
N PHE A 356 -7.58 -34.94 31.55
CA PHE A 356 -8.54 -33.97 31.01
C PHE A 356 -9.48 -33.41 32.11
N SER A 357 -8.91 -33.06 33.27
CA SER A 357 -9.65 -32.57 34.43
C SER A 357 -10.53 -31.35 34.07
N PRO A 358 -11.78 -31.25 34.57
CA PRO A 358 -12.61 -30.06 34.41
C PRO A 358 -11.95 -28.77 34.92
N THR A 359 -11.02 -28.86 35.88
CA THR A 359 -10.27 -27.71 36.40
C THR A 359 -9.31 -27.11 35.37
N ASN A 360 -8.95 -27.89 34.35
CA ASN A 360 -8.07 -27.47 33.27
C ASN A 360 -8.87 -27.08 32.02
N LEU A 361 -10.20 -27.15 32.03
CA LEU A 361 -11.03 -26.79 30.89
C LEU A 361 -11.01 -25.27 30.68
N ILE A 362 -10.53 -24.84 29.52
CA ILE A 362 -10.52 -23.44 29.10
C ILE A 362 -11.88 -23.09 28.48
N GLY A 363 -12.39 -23.97 27.62
CA GLY A 363 -13.66 -23.77 26.93
C GLY A 363 -14.10 -24.99 26.13
N SER A 364 -15.37 -25.01 25.77
CA SER A 364 -15.98 -26.09 24.97
C SER A 364 -16.80 -25.50 23.83
N GLY A 365 -16.59 -26.02 22.63
CA GLY A 365 -17.31 -25.66 21.41
C GLY A 365 -18.06 -26.85 20.81
N SER A 366 -18.63 -26.65 19.61
CA SER A 366 -19.42 -27.66 18.90
C SER A 366 -18.64 -28.93 18.53
N PHE A 367 -17.33 -28.80 18.25
CA PHE A 367 -16.50 -29.92 17.77
C PHE A 367 -15.52 -30.48 18.81
N GLY A 368 -15.48 -29.92 20.01
CA GLY A 368 -14.52 -30.37 21.03
C GLY A 368 -14.35 -29.41 22.21
N SER A 369 -13.41 -29.76 23.08
CA SER A 369 -13.07 -29.02 24.29
C SER A 369 -11.58 -28.69 24.31
N VAL A 370 -11.24 -27.52 24.84
CA VAL A 370 -9.86 -27.04 24.94
C VAL A 370 -9.44 -27.07 26.40
N TYR A 371 -8.32 -27.74 26.69
CA TYR A 371 -7.75 -27.88 28.03
C TYR A 371 -6.40 -27.19 28.12
N ARG A 372 -6.10 -26.59 29.27
CA ARG A 372 -4.75 -26.15 29.62
C ARG A 372 -3.94 -27.38 30.06
N GLY A 373 -2.74 -27.54 29.54
CA GLY A 373 -1.84 -28.62 29.93
C GLY A 373 -0.39 -28.20 30.01
N ILE A 374 0.45 -29.09 30.54
CA ILE A 374 1.92 -28.94 30.59
C ILE A 374 2.51 -30.25 30.06
N LEU A 375 3.24 -30.21 28.94
CA LEU A 375 3.72 -31.42 28.26
C LEU A 375 5.23 -31.66 28.37
N ASN A 376 6.00 -30.65 28.77
CA ASN A 376 7.46 -30.71 28.88
C ASN A 376 7.92 -30.36 30.30
N HIS A 377 9.15 -30.72 30.64
CA HIS A 377 9.79 -30.39 31.92
C HIS A 377 9.97 -28.89 32.17
N ASP A 378 9.92 -28.06 31.12
CA ASP A 378 10.08 -26.60 31.20
C ASP A 378 8.83 -25.86 31.71
N GLU A 379 7.82 -26.58 32.22
CA GLU A 379 6.56 -26.05 32.78
C GLU A 379 5.74 -25.12 31.87
N ARG A 380 6.05 -25.05 30.57
CA ARG A 380 5.31 -24.20 29.63
C ARG A 380 3.89 -24.71 29.44
N ALA A 381 2.94 -23.80 29.63
CA ALA A 381 1.53 -24.07 29.38
C ALA A 381 1.26 -24.21 27.88
N VAL A 382 0.41 -25.18 27.54
CA VAL A 382 -0.10 -25.40 26.19
C VAL A 382 -1.63 -25.46 26.20
N ALA A 383 -2.25 -25.14 25.08
CA ALA A 383 -3.67 -25.35 24.85
C ALA A 383 -3.88 -26.63 24.04
N ILE A 384 -4.65 -27.57 24.60
CA ILE A 384 -4.90 -28.91 24.03
C ILE A 384 -6.37 -29.00 23.63
N LYS A 385 -6.64 -28.89 22.34
CA LYS A 385 -7.98 -29.02 21.75
C LYS A 385 -8.27 -30.50 21.48
N VAL A 386 -9.18 -31.09 22.25
CA VAL A 386 -9.64 -32.47 22.13
C VAL A 386 -10.94 -32.50 21.34
N PHE A 387 -10.97 -33.25 20.25
CA PHE A 387 -12.13 -33.31 19.36
C PHE A 387 -13.14 -34.36 19.84
N ASN A 388 -14.41 -33.98 19.91
CA ASN A 388 -15.49 -34.90 20.24
C ASN A 388 -15.90 -35.70 18.99
N LEU A 389 -15.25 -36.85 18.76
CA LEU A 389 -15.45 -37.65 17.55
C LEU A 389 -16.85 -38.26 17.41
N GLN A 390 -17.64 -38.27 18.48
CA GLN A 390 -19.05 -38.67 18.42
C GLN A 390 -19.93 -37.59 17.75
N HIS A 391 -19.48 -36.34 17.72
CA HIS A 391 -20.20 -35.26 17.05
C HIS A 391 -20.00 -35.32 15.53
N ARG A 392 -21.11 -35.31 14.78
CA ARG A 392 -21.07 -35.30 13.31
C ARG A 392 -20.29 -34.07 12.82
N GLY A 393 -19.23 -34.32 12.07
CA GLY A 393 -18.36 -33.26 11.51
C GLY A 393 -17.06 -33.00 12.29
N ALA A 394 -16.89 -33.48 13.52
CA ALA A 394 -15.68 -33.24 14.32
C ALA A 394 -14.41 -33.81 13.65
N SER A 395 -14.47 -35.02 13.09
CA SER A 395 -13.35 -35.58 12.30
C SER A 395 -13.00 -34.74 11.07
N ARG A 396 -13.99 -34.10 10.42
CA ARG A 396 -13.74 -33.20 9.28
C ARG A 396 -13.12 -31.89 9.74
N SER A 397 -13.56 -31.37 10.88
CA SER A 397 -13.02 -30.17 11.51
C SER A 397 -11.54 -30.35 11.87
N PHE A 398 -11.19 -31.50 12.46
CA PHE A 398 -9.80 -31.86 12.72
C PHE A 398 -8.94 -31.88 11.44
N ILE A 399 -9.45 -32.49 10.36
CA ILE A 399 -8.72 -32.55 9.09
C ILE A 399 -8.56 -31.15 8.47
N ALA A 400 -9.61 -30.31 8.49
CA ALA A 400 -9.57 -28.95 7.97
C ALA A 400 -8.52 -28.09 8.69
N GLU A 401 -8.49 -28.15 10.02
CA GLU A 401 -7.54 -27.41 10.84
C GLU A 401 -6.10 -27.90 10.62
N CYS A 402 -5.89 -29.23 10.50
CA CYS A 402 -4.60 -29.81 10.12
C CYS A 402 -4.13 -29.30 8.75
N MET A 403 -5.03 -29.28 7.77
CA MET A 403 -4.70 -28.86 6.41
C MET A 403 -4.37 -27.37 6.33
N ALA A 404 -5.12 -26.51 7.03
CA ALA A 404 -4.88 -25.08 7.07
C ALA A 404 -3.53 -24.76 7.75
N LEU A 405 -3.30 -25.33 8.93
CA LEU A 405 -2.11 -25.02 9.74
C LEU A 405 -0.84 -25.75 9.31
N LYS A 406 -0.95 -26.78 8.45
CA LYS A 406 0.22 -27.43 7.85
C LYS A 406 1.06 -26.45 7.03
N ASN A 407 0.42 -25.52 6.33
CA ASN A 407 1.07 -24.59 5.41
C ASN A 407 1.03 -23.13 5.87
N ALA A 408 0.20 -22.78 6.86
CA ALA A 408 0.09 -21.42 7.39
C ALA A 408 1.03 -21.21 8.60
N ARG A 409 1.92 -20.21 8.51
CA ARG A 409 2.75 -19.73 9.62
C ARG A 409 2.85 -18.22 9.57
N HIS A 410 2.25 -17.55 10.54
CA HIS A 410 2.25 -16.09 10.62
C HIS A 410 2.18 -15.64 12.08
N ARG A 411 2.74 -14.48 12.39
CA ARG A 411 2.85 -13.95 13.77
C ARG A 411 1.50 -13.65 14.44
N ASN A 412 0.44 -13.50 13.65
CA ASN A 412 -0.92 -13.26 14.12
C ASN A 412 -1.83 -14.48 13.90
N LEU A 413 -1.26 -15.68 13.79
CA LEU A 413 -2.02 -16.95 13.77
C LEU A 413 -1.61 -17.79 14.96
N VAL A 414 -2.57 -18.48 15.57
CA VAL A 414 -2.28 -19.40 16.69
C VAL A 414 -1.32 -20.49 16.21
N LYS A 415 -0.18 -20.60 16.90
CA LYS A 415 0.87 -21.54 16.52
C LYS A 415 0.55 -22.95 16.98
N ILE A 416 0.47 -23.88 16.03
CA ILE A 416 0.39 -25.31 16.29
C ILE A 416 1.77 -25.87 16.68
N ILE A 417 1.81 -26.63 17.78
CA ILE A 417 3.01 -27.31 18.27
C ILE A 417 3.05 -28.74 17.72
N THR A 418 1.97 -29.50 17.89
CA THR A 418 1.86 -30.90 17.47
C THR A 418 0.39 -31.33 17.41
N SER A 419 0.13 -32.54 16.90
CA SER A 419 -1.17 -33.19 16.92
C SER A 419 -1.06 -34.64 17.40
N CYS A 420 -2.16 -35.15 17.93
CA CYS A 420 -2.37 -36.54 18.29
C CYS A 420 -3.50 -37.11 17.44
N SER A 421 -3.24 -38.25 16.80
CA SER A 421 -4.26 -39.10 16.19
C SER A 421 -3.91 -40.53 16.58
N SER A 422 -4.59 -41.06 17.59
CA SER A 422 -4.27 -42.32 18.24
C SER A 422 -5.56 -42.94 18.83
N ILE A 423 -5.43 -43.90 19.75
CA ILE A 423 -6.52 -44.50 20.51
C ILE A 423 -6.41 -44.14 21.99
N ASP A 424 -7.54 -44.01 22.68
CA ASP A 424 -7.59 -43.81 24.14
C ASP A 424 -7.42 -45.14 24.91
N TYR A 425 -7.43 -45.07 26.25
CA TYR A 425 -7.33 -46.27 27.11
C TYR A 425 -8.51 -47.24 27.01
N HIS A 426 -9.61 -46.83 26.39
CA HIS A 426 -10.78 -47.66 26.15
C HIS A 426 -10.79 -48.24 24.72
N GLY A 427 -9.76 -47.95 23.91
CA GLY A 427 -9.66 -48.40 22.52
C GLY A 427 -10.46 -47.58 21.52
N ASN A 428 -10.98 -46.41 21.90
CA ASN A 428 -11.70 -45.51 21.00
C ASN A 428 -10.73 -44.61 20.24
N ASP A 429 -11.08 -44.22 19.02
CA ASP A 429 -10.37 -43.19 18.27
C ASP A 429 -10.26 -41.89 19.08
N PHE A 430 -9.06 -41.31 19.11
CA PHE A 430 -8.76 -40.08 19.82
C PHE A 430 -7.99 -39.11 18.92
N LYS A 431 -8.48 -37.88 18.81
CA LYS A 431 -7.84 -36.81 18.05
C LYS A 431 -7.73 -35.54 18.88
N ALA A 432 -6.54 -34.97 18.91
CA ALA A 432 -6.26 -33.70 19.58
C ALA A 432 -5.21 -32.87 18.85
N MET A 433 -5.25 -31.56 19.07
CA MET A 433 -4.21 -30.63 18.62
C MET A 433 -3.67 -29.83 19.79
N VAL A 434 -2.36 -29.57 19.74
CA VAL A 434 -1.63 -28.84 20.77
C VAL A 434 -1.16 -27.52 20.19
N PHE A 435 -1.50 -26.43 20.85
CA PHE A 435 -1.16 -25.06 20.49
C PHE A 435 -0.37 -24.39 21.60
N GLU A 436 0.34 -23.31 21.25
CA GLU A 436 0.84 -22.37 22.26
C GLU A 436 -0.33 -21.78 23.05
N PHE A 437 -0.17 -21.68 24.37
CA PHE A 437 -1.21 -21.15 25.24
C PHE A 437 -1.20 -19.62 25.21
N MET A 438 -2.38 -19.02 25.06
CA MET A 438 -2.57 -17.58 24.98
C MET A 438 -3.05 -17.06 26.35
N GLU A 439 -2.22 -16.26 27.02
CA GLU A 439 -2.42 -15.92 28.44
C GLU A 439 -3.56 -14.95 28.69
N ASN A 440 -3.90 -14.12 27.71
CA ASN A 440 -4.97 -13.13 27.82
C ASN A 440 -6.30 -13.64 27.24
N SER A 441 -6.45 -14.93 26.96
CA SER A 441 -7.72 -15.55 26.50
C SER A 441 -8.24 -14.94 25.18
N SER A 442 -9.54 -15.14 24.88
CA SER A 442 -10.19 -14.66 23.66
C SER A 442 -10.62 -13.19 23.73
N LEU A 443 -10.66 -12.52 22.58
CA LEU A 443 -11.13 -11.14 22.44
C LEU A 443 -12.59 -10.98 22.88
N GLU A 444 -13.41 -12.02 22.73
CA GLU A 444 -14.81 -12.01 23.17
C GLU A 444 -14.95 -11.70 24.67
N GLU A 445 -14.11 -12.30 25.51
CA GLU A 445 -14.14 -12.09 26.97
C GLU A 445 -13.79 -10.65 27.37
N TRP A 446 -12.92 -9.99 26.58
CA TRP A 446 -12.56 -8.60 26.82
C TRP A 446 -13.59 -7.60 26.29
N LEU A 447 -14.31 -7.96 25.21
CA LEU A 447 -15.37 -7.12 24.66
C LEU A 447 -16.67 -7.22 25.47
N HIS A 448 -16.95 -8.39 26.05
CA HIS A 448 -18.20 -8.69 26.74
C HIS A 448 -17.92 -9.18 28.16
N LEU A 449 -17.55 -8.25 29.05
CA LEU A 449 -17.37 -8.53 30.48
C LEU A 449 -18.65 -9.13 31.09
N LYS A 450 -18.50 -10.27 31.77
CA LYS A 450 -19.57 -10.82 32.61
C LYS A 450 -19.78 -9.88 33.80
N LYS A 451 -21.05 -9.59 34.11
CA LYS A 451 -21.49 -8.54 35.05
C LYS A 451 -21.00 -8.68 36.50
N ASP A 452 -20.38 -9.81 36.89
CA ASP A 452 -20.11 -10.13 38.28
C ASP A 452 -18.64 -9.96 38.72
N ASP A 453 -17.72 -9.57 37.83
CA ASP A 453 -16.31 -9.34 38.18
C ASP A 453 -15.96 -7.84 38.18
N GLU A 454 -16.35 -7.14 39.25
CA GLU A 454 -15.94 -5.75 39.52
C GLU A 454 -14.44 -5.60 39.86
N SER A 455 -13.66 -6.68 39.89
CA SER A 455 -12.29 -6.67 40.42
C SER A 455 -11.17 -6.44 39.41
N GLN A 456 -11.42 -6.39 38.09
CA GLN A 456 -10.44 -5.86 37.13
C GLN A 456 -11.12 -5.13 35.97
N LEU A 457 -10.99 -3.80 35.93
CA LEU A 457 -11.37 -2.93 34.81
C LEU A 457 -10.44 -3.18 33.60
N LYS A 458 -10.56 -4.36 32.98
CA LYS A 458 -9.94 -4.75 31.71
C LYS A 458 -10.67 -4.06 30.56
N LYS A 459 -10.41 -2.76 30.34
CA LYS A 459 -11.00 -2.00 29.22
C LYS A 459 -9.94 -1.67 28.17
N PHE A 460 -10.16 -2.11 26.94
CA PHE A 460 -9.35 -1.67 25.81
C PHE A 460 -9.50 -0.17 25.57
N ASN A 461 -8.37 0.53 25.55
CA ASN A 461 -8.28 1.85 24.91
C ASN A 461 -8.37 1.72 23.38
N ILE A 462 -8.55 2.84 22.69
CA ILE A 462 -8.68 2.86 21.23
C ILE A 462 -7.45 2.30 20.51
N LEU A 463 -6.25 2.51 21.07
CA LEU A 463 -5.00 2.03 20.50
C LEU A 463 -4.93 0.50 20.50
N HIS A 464 -5.29 -0.15 21.61
CA HIS A 464 -5.36 -1.62 21.67
C HIS A 464 -6.36 -2.18 20.66
N ARG A 465 -7.55 -1.56 20.54
CA ARG A 465 -8.56 -2.00 19.55
C ARG A 465 -8.04 -1.87 18.13
N LEU A 466 -7.34 -0.78 17.82
CA LEU A 466 -6.75 -0.55 16.51
C LEU A 466 -5.65 -1.57 16.21
N ASN A 467 -4.76 -1.84 17.17
CA ASN A 467 -3.69 -2.83 17.03
C ASN A 467 -4.27 -4.24 16.81
N ILE A 468 -5.27 -4.64 17.60
CA ILE A 468 -5.96 -5.93 17.43
C ILE A 468 -6.62 -6.02 16.06
N ALA A 469 -7.24 -4.96 15.56
CA ALA A 469 -7.83 -4.93 14.23
C ALA A 469 -6.77 -5.08 13.13
N ILE A 470 -5.62 -4.43 13.28
CA ILE A 470 -4.47 -4.54 12.36
C ILE A 470 -3.93 -5.97 12.37
N ASP A 471 -3.75 -6.58 13.54
CA ASP A 471 -3.27 -7.94 13.71
C ASP A 471 -4.19 -8.97 13.02
N VAL A 472 -5.51 -8.87 13.26
CA VAL A 472 -6.50 -9.74 12.62
C VAL A 472 -6.53 -9.51 11.10
N ALA A 473 -6.45 -8.26 10.64
CA ALA A 473 -6.38 -7.95 9.21
C ALA A 473 -5.11 -8.52 8.56
N SER A 474 -3.97 -8.45 9.25
CA SER A 474 -2.69 -9.02 8.80
C SER A 474 -2.78 -10.54 8.67
N ALA A 475 -3.41 -11.22 9.64
CA ALA A 475 -3.66 -12.66 9.59
C ALA A 475 -4.52 -13.06 8.38
N LEU A 476 -5.63 -12.34 8.12
CA LEU A 476 -6.50 -12.62 6.98
C LEU A 476 -5.83 -12.32 5.64
N HIS A 477 -5.05 -11.24 5.55
CA HIS A 477 -4.29 -10.92 4.35
C HIS A 477 -3.32 -12.05 4.01
N TYR A 478 -2.57 -12.52 5.00
CA TYR A 478 -1.66 -13.65 4.86
C TYR A 478 -2.38 -14.90 4.36
N LEU A 479 -3.50 -15.29 5.00
CA LEU A 479 -4.26 -16.49 4.62
C LEU A 479 -4.85 -16.40 3.20
N HIS A 480 -5.33 -15.23 2.79
CA HIS A 480 -6.00 -15.05 1.51
C HIS A 480 -5.05 -14.86 0.32
N PHE A 481 -3.92 -14.16 0.52
CA PHE A 481 -3.08 -13.69 -0.58
C PHE A 481 -1.64 -14.20 -0.54
N GLU A 482 -1.12 -14.58 0.63
CA GLU A 482 0.27 -15.04 0.76
C GLU A 482 0.39 -16.57 0.91
N CYS A 483 -0.66 -17.25 1.38
CA CYS A 483 -0.72 -18.71 1.38
C CYS A 483 -0.99 -19.26 -0.03
N GLU A 484 -0.19 -20.24 -0.45
CA GLU A 484 -0.42 -21.03 -1.66
C GLU A 484 -0.59 -22.51 -1.28
N PRO A 485 -1.78 -23.11 -1.44
CA PRO A 485 -3.04 -22.50 -1.90
C PRO A 485 -3.68 -21.54 -0.87
N SER A 486 -4.52 -20.62 -1.36
CA SER A 486 -5.23 -19.63 -0.52
C SER A 486 -6.18 -20.31 0.46
N ILE A 487 -6.30 -19.77 1.69
CA ILE A 487 -7.05 -20.38 2.79
C ILE A 487 -8.16 -19.42 3.24
N ALA A 488 -9.42 -19.81 3.08
CA ALA A 488 -10.55 -19.09 3.69
C ALA A 488 -10.81 -19.62 5.11
N HIS A 489 -10.87 -18.73 6.12
CA HIS A 489 -11.09 -19.12 7.52
C HIS A 489 -12.52 -19.63 7.80
N CYS A 490 -13.53 -18.98 7.20
CA CYS A 490 -14.96 -19.32 7.25
C CYS A 490 -15.67 -19.25 8.63
N ASP A 491 -14.96 -19.02 9.73
CA ASP A 491 -15.58 -18.77 11.06
C ASP A 491 -14.84 -17.69 11.87
N LEU A 492 -14.60 -16.52 11.27
CA LEU A 492 -13.93 -15.43 11.98
C LEU A 492 -14.92 -14.70 12.91
N LYS A 493 -14.60 -14.65 14.20
CA LYS A 493 -15.39 -14.01 15.26
C LYS A 493 -14.50 -13.71 16.48
N PRO A 494 -14.92 -12.86 17.44
CA PRO A 494 -14.13 -12.52 18.62
C PRO A 494 -13.67 -13.71 19.48
N SER A 495 -14.44 -14.80 19.59
CA SER A 495 -14.02 -16.02 20.31
C SER A 495 -12.81 -16.71 19.69
N ASN A 496 -12.63 -16.52 18.38
CA ASN A 496 -11.58 -17.16 17.58
C ASN A 496 -10.35 -16.25 17.41
N VAL A 497 -10.33 -15.10 18.09
CA VAL A 497 -9.17 -14.21 18.17
C VAL A 497 -8.64 -14.26 19.59
N LEU A 498 -7.45 -14.83 19.78
CA LEU A 498 -6.80 -14.97 21.09
C LEU A 498 -5.74 -13.89 21.28
N LEU A 499 -5.43 -13.57 22.54
CA LEU A 499 -4.46 -12.54 22.91
C LEU A 499 -3.32 -13.15 23.73
N ASP A 500 -2.09 -12.89 23.31
CA ASP A 500 -0.89 -13.29 24.06
C ASP A 500 -0.56 -12.29 25.19
N ASN A 501 0.51 -12.54 25.94
CA ASN A 501 1.01 -11.66 27.00
C ASN A 501 1.22 -10.20 26.58
N ASP A 502 1.59 -9.96 25.32
CA ASP A 502 1.89 -8.63 24.78
C ASP A 502 0.65 -7.94 24.19
N MET A 503 -0.54 -8.54 24.36
CA MET A 503 -1.82 -8.10 23.80
C MET A 503 -1.84 -8.09 22.26
N VAL A 504 -1.01 -8.92 21.63
CA VAL A 504 -1.02 -9.14 20.18
C VAL A 504 -2.11 -10.15 19.85
N ALA A 505 -2.86 -9.88 18.77
CA ALA A 505 -3.97 -10.75 18.37
C ALA A 505 -3.51 -11.91 17.48
N HIS A 506 -4.01 -13.11 17.79
CA HIS A 506 -3.76 -14.36 17.09
C HIS A 506 -5.07 -15.01 16.65
N VAL A 507 -5.29 -15.13 15.35
CA VAL A 507 -6.46 -15.81 14.80
C VAL A 507 -6.28 -17.33 14.90
N GLY A 508 -7.28 -18.02 15.44
CA GLY A 508 -7.31 -19.46 15.63
C GLY A 508 -8.66 -20.08 15.26
N ASP A 509 -8.78 -21.38 15.50
CA ASP A 509 -9.94 -22.22 15.16
C ASP A 509 -10.24 -22.32 13.65
N PHE A 510 -9.39 -23.06 12.96
CA PHE A 510 -9.52 -23.33 11.52
C PHE A 510 -10.44 -24.53 11.23
N GLY A 511 -11.30 -24.90 12.18
CA GLY A 511 -12.17 -26.07 12.08
C GLY A 511 -13.16 -26.04 10.91
N LEU A 512 -13.43 -24.86 10.34
CA LEU A 512 -14.28 -24.66 9.16
C LEU A 512 -13.51 -24.15 7.93
N ALA A 513 -12.17 -24.07 8.01
CA ALA A 513 -11.35 -23.48 6.97
C ALA A 513 -11.40 -24.27 5.66
N ARG A 514 -11.25 -23.57 4.54
CA ARG A 514 -11.25 -24.15 3.19
C ARG A 514 -10.01 -23.74 2.42
N ILE A 515 -9.41 -24.72 1.75
CA ILE A 515 -8.31 -24.51 0.81
C ILE A 515 -8.89 -24.21 -0.57
N LEU A 516 -8.56 -23.04 -1.12
CA LEU A 516 -8.99 -22.55 -2.42
C LEU A 516 -7.87 -22.82 -3.45
N SER A 517 -8.06 -23.83 -4.29
CA SER A 517 -7.11 -24.15 -5.36
C SER A 517 -7.38 -23.30 -6.61
N THR A 518 -6.37 -22.57 -7.09
CA THR A 518 -6.37 -21.91 -8.39
C THR A 518 -5.90 -22.87 -9.50
N SER A 519 -6.73 -23.85 -9.86
CA SER A 519 -6.51 -24.61 -11.10
C SER A 519 -7.36 -24.02 -12.22
N ASN A 520 -6.69 -23.39 -13.19
CA ASN A 520 -7.26 -23.09 -14.50
C ASN A 520 -7.78 -24.40 -15.12
N GLY A 521 -9.08 -24.46 -15.39
CA GLY A 521 -9.73 -25.59 -16.05
C GLY A 521 -10.64 -26.36 -15.11
N ILE A 522 -11.92 -26.36 -15.47
CA ILE A 522 -13.04 -27.13 -14.90
C ILE A 522 -12.59 -28.40 -14.17
N SER A 523 -12.67 -28.36 -12.83
CA SER A 523 -12.94 -29.54 -12.03
C SER A 523 -14.06 -29.21 -11.03
N GLN A 524 -15.29 -29.28 -11.53
CA GLN A 524 -16.44 -29.66 -10.73
C GLN A 524 -16.09 -30.99 -10.03
N ASN A 525 -15.69 -30.93 -8.75
CA ASN A 525 -15.84 -31.99 -7.75
C ASN A 525 -15.20 -31.62 -6.39
N GLN A 526 -15.43 -30.39 -5.91
CA GLN A 526 -15.55 -30.20 -4.47
C GLN A 526 -16.99 -29.84 -4.17
N SER A 527 -17.73 -30.86 -3.75
CA SER A 527 -19.14 -30.83 -3.43
C SER A 527 -19.54 -29.55 -2.68
N SER A 528 -20.51 -28.85 -3.27
CA SER A 528 -21.44 -27.98 -2.58
C SER A 528 -21.99 -28.72 -1.37
N THR A 529 -21.37 -28.53 -0.20
CA THR A 529 -21.98 -28.96 1.05
C THR A 529 -23.03 -27.92 1.38
N ILE A 530 -24.27 -28.26 1.02
CA ILE A 530 -25.51 -27.60 1.36
C ILE A 530 -25.54 -27.43 2.89
N GLY A 531 -25.19 -26.24 3.36
CA GLY A 531 -25.20 -25.91 4.79
C GLY A 531 -24.56 -24.55 4.98
N LEU A 532 -25.33 -23.62 5.56
CA LEU A 532 -24.81 -22.35 6.04
C LEU A 532 -23.67 -22.66 7.03
N LYS A 533 -22.45 -22.20 6.74
CA LYS A 533 -21.29 -22.39 7.61
C LYS A 533 -20.84 -21.04 8.16
N GLY A 534 -20.35 -21.07 9.39
CA GLY A 534 -20.00 -19.89 10.16
C GLY A 534 -20.99 -19.65 11.29
N SER A 535 -20.59 -18.78 12.20
CA SER A 535 -21.37 -18.44 13.38
C SER A 535 -22.49 -17.44 13.07
N VAL A 536 -23.66 -17.64 13.67
CA VAL A 536 -24.82 -16.73 13.53
C VAL A 536 -24.40 -15.31 13.93
N GLY A 537 -24.70 -14.32 13.09
CA GLY A 537 -24.30 -12.91 13.27
C GLY A 537 -22.97 -12.54 12.60
N TYR A 538 -22.15 -13.52 12.21
CA TYR A 538 -20.87 -13.30 11.50
C TYR A 538 -20.85 -13.89 10.08
N ALA A 539 -21.81 -14.76 9.75
CA ALA A 539 -21.96 -15.31 8.41
C ALA A 539 -22.41 -14.23 7.40
N PRO A 540 -21.73 -14.09 6.23
CA PRO A 540 -22.08 -13.09 5.22
C PRO A 540 -23.42 -13.41 4.54
N PRO A 541 -24.23 -12.39 4.18
CA PRO A 541 -25.49 -12.60 3.47
C PRO A 541 -25.23 -13.13 2.05
N GLY A 542 -25.82 -14.28 1.71
CA GLY A 542 -25.84 -14.83 0.35
C GLY A 542 -24.71 -15.79 -0.03
N TYR A 543 -23.81 -16.17 0.89
CA TYR A 543 -22.73 -17.12 0.60
C TYR A 543 -22.81 -18.39 1.46
N ASN A 544 -22.72 -19.54 0.80
CA ASN A 544 -22.27 -20.79 1.42
C ASN A 544 -20.75 -20.83 1.24
N CYS A 545 -19.98 -20.74 2.32
CA CYS A 545 -18.52 -20.89 2.28
C CYS A 545 -18.07 -22.25 1.74
#